data_AF-A0A6H5IZI1-F1
#
_entry.id   AF-A0A6H5IZI1-F1
#
_cell.length_a   1.000
_cell.length_b   1.000
_cell.length_c   1.000
_cell.angle_alpha   90.00
_cell.angle_beta   90.00
_cell.angle_gamma   90.00
#
_symmetry.space_group_name_H-M   'P 1'
#
loop_
_entity.id
_entity.type
_entity.pdbx_description
1 polymer ?
#
loop_
_entity_poly.entity_id
_entity_poly.type
_entity_poly.pdbx_seq_one_letter_code
_entity_poly.pdbx_strand_id
1 'polypeptide(L)'
;MYGNEEHEGLSDHGSDDDNDDEVKSAKLKRMRERIDWDVEEQRHDLLRQLCYLTIDWQGSLPNLLDVFRKEEIDWLLTTHVQNLDNQPGLSNLVKFVVRSGYKDEPDLDEDTGEPLTRRTTALHRASRREFWPSFMIIELFEIYDRFDVNYTDEFGLTHFHVACEYGLEDVVEKFLKLGRVDPNCLEYVTGDSPLHFALTGTTLERRRTDSERHSS
;
A
#
# COMPACT_ATOMS: atom_id res chain seq x y z
N MET A 1 16.80 18.51 62.60
CA MET A 1 15.95 17.48 61.99
C MET A 1 15.54 17.98 60.62
N TYR A 2 15.65 17.09 59.66
CA TYR A 2 15.71 17.28 58.22
C TYR A 2 14.55 18.10 57.64
N GLY A 3 14.90 19.02 56.75
CA GLY A 3 13.97 19.50 55.73
C GLY A 3 13.79 18.43 54.66
N ASN A 4 12.62 18.44 54.03
CA ASN A 4 12.40 17.76 52.76
C ASN A 4 11.67 18.75 51.85
N GLU A 5 12.43 19.23 50.88
CA GLU A 5 11.96 19.71 49.59
C GLU A 5 11.39 18.50 48.85
N GLU A 6 10.14 18.56 48.42
CA GLU A 6 9.61 17.59 47.45
C GLU A 6 9.83 18.15 46.06
N HIS A 7 10.70 17.42 45.34
CA HIS A 7 11.18 17.62 44.00
C HIS A 7 10.05 17.85 42.98
N GLU A 8 10.15 18.98 42.28
CA GLU A 8 9.73 19.09 40.88
C GLU A 8 10.50 18.06 40.05
N GLY A 9 9.78 17.39 39.15
CA GLY A 9 10.34 16.39 38.25
C GLY A 9 9.28 15.66 37.42
N LEU A 10 8.27 16.38 36.93
CA LEU A 10 7.47 15.88 35.82
C LEU A 10 8.35 16.03 34.57
N SER A 11 8.95 14.92 34.15
CA SER A 11 9.63 14.79 32.87
C SER A 11 8.60 14.97 31.75
N ASP A 12 8.48 16.19 31.27
CA ASP A 12 7.92 16.49 29.97
C ASP A 12 8.87 15.89 28.91
N HIS A 13 8.42 14.83 28.25
CA HIS A 13 9.10 14.20 27.11
C HIS A 13 8.25 14.34 25.84
N GLY A 14 7.30 15.30 25.81
CA GLY A 14 6.50 15.64 24.63
C GLY A 14 6.73 17.10 24.24
N SER A 15 7.79 17.40 23.49
CA SER A 15 7.97 18.77 22.96
C SER A 15 8.72 18.89 21.64
N ASP A 16 9.63 17.98 21.32
CA ASP A 16 10.51 18.16 20.15
C ASP A 16 10.05 17.34 18.94
N ASP A 17 9.61 16.09 19.13
CA ASP A 17 9.15 15.22 18.04
C ASP A 17 7.75 15.61 17.51
N ASP A 18 6.82 16.00 18.40
CA ASP A 18 5.47 16.41 18.01
C ASP A 18 5.48 17.67 17.12
N ASN A 19 6.43 18.58 17.36
CA ASN A 19 6.62 19.80 16.56
C ASN A 19 7.18 19.48 15.17
N ASP A 20 8.03 18.46 15.01
CA ASP A 20 8.57 18.05 13.71
C ASP A 20 7.49 17.45 12.81
N ASP A 21 6.57 16.66 13.37
CA ASP A 21 5.49 16.02 12.60
C ASP A 21 4.36 17.00 12.20
N GLU A 22 4.05 17.99 13.02
CA GLU A 22 3.17 19.10 12.62
C GLU A 22 3.77 19.89 11.44
N VAL A 23 5.09 20.14 11.49
CA VAL A 23 5.82 20.80 10.39
C VAL A 23 5.82 19.95 9.12
N LYS A 24 6.05 18.64 9.22
CA LYS A 24 5.96 17.72 8.06
C LYS A 24 4.54 17.66 7.50
N SER A 25 3.51 17.64 8.35
CA SER A 25 2.09 17.68 7.94
C SER A 25 1.75 18.96 7.20
N ALA A 26 2.18 20.11 7.72
CA ALA A 26 1.99 21.40 7.05
C ALA A 26 2.77 21.46 5.73
N LYS A 27 3.96 20.87 5.67
CA LYS A 27 4.76 20.76 4.44
C LYS A 27 4.05 19.89 3.40
N LEU A 28 3.49 18.75 3.79
CA LEU A 28 2.72 17.86 2.92
C LEU A 28 1.54 18.61 2.27
N LYS A 29 0.76 19.35 3.06
CA LYS A 29 -0.37 20.16 2.57
C LYS A 29 0.08 21.21 1.55
N ARG A 30 1.14 21.97 1.88
CA ARG A 30 1.72 22.99 0.98
C ARG A 30 2.28 22.39 -0.30
N MET A 31 2.89 21.20 -0.23
CA MET A 31 3.37 20.49 -1.41
C MET A 31 2.20 20.15 -2.34
N ARG A 32 1.10 19.60 -1.81
CA ARG A 32 -0.09 19.27 -2.60
C ARG A 32 -0.73 20.51 -3.23
N GLU A 33 -0.85 21.62 -2.51
CA GLU A 33 -1.49 22.86 -2.99
C GLU A 33 -0.74 23.55 -4.14
N ARG A 34 0.57 23.32 -4.26
CA ARG A 34 1.41 23.96 -5.29
C ARG A 34 1.38 23.23 -6.64
N ILE A 35 0.78 22.05 -6.68
CA ILE A 35 0.86 21.13 -7.81
C ILE A 35 -0.41 21.22 -8.63
N ASP A 36 -0.23 21.43 -9.92
CA ASP A 36 -1.24 21.21 -10.94
C ASP A 36 -1.25 19.72 -11.31
N TRP A 37 -2.32 19.02 -10.92
CA TRP A 37 -2.49 17.59 -11.16
C TRP A 37 -2.70 17.24 -12.63
N ASP A 38 -3.04 18.21 -13.50
CA ASP A 38 -3.13 17.99 -14.94
C ASP A 38 -1.73 17.94 -15.60
N VAL A 39 -0.69 18.40 -14.90
CA VAL A 39 0.70 18.39 -15.39
C VAL A 39 1.44 17.16 -14.86
N GLU A 40 1.73 16.21 -15.74
CA GLU A 40 2.40 14.94 -15.40
C GLU A 40 3.75 15.11 -14.67
N GLU A 41 4.58 16.04 -15.12
CA GLU A 41 5.88 16.32 -14.50
C GLU A 41 5.73 16.76 -13.03
N GLN A 42 4.72 17.58 -12.74
CA GLN A 42 4.46 18.06 -11.38
C GLN A 42 3.96 16.94 -10.47
N ARG A 43 3.11 16.03 -10.98
CA ARG A 43 2.69 14.84 -10.22
C ARG A 43 3.88 13.94 -9.86
N HIS A 44 4.81 13.73 -10.78
CA HIS A 44 6.02 12.94 -10.52
C HIS A 44 6.96 13.65 -9.54
N ASP A 45 7.08 14.97 -9.60
CA ASP A 45 7.87 15.73 -8.64
C ASP A 45 7.27 15.68 -7.23
N LEU A 46 5.94 15.80 -7.12
CA LEU A 46 5.21 15.59 -5.87
C LEU A 46 5.49 14.20 -5.28
N LEU A 47 5.35 13.14 -6.10
CA LEU A 47 5.62 11.77 -5.67
C LEU A 47 7.06 11.62 -5.14
N ARG A 48 8.05 12.16 -5.86
CA ARG A 48 9.45 12.12 -5.43
C ARG A 48 9.63 12.83 -4.09
N GLN A 49 9.13 14.05 -3.95
CA GLN A 49 9.23 14.80 -2.71
C GLN A 49 8.51 14.10 -1.55
N LEU A 50 7.35 13.50 -1.82
CA LEU A 50 6.58 12.74 -0.85
C LEU A 50 7.37 11.53 -0.35
N CYS A 51 7.95 10.73 -1.24
CA CYS A 51 8.78 9.59 -0.85
C CYS A 51 9.89 10.01 0.12
N TYR A 52 10.59 11.12 -0.13
CA TYR A 52 11.60 11.65 0.79
C TYR A 52 11.01 12.12 2.13
N LEU A 53 9.86 12.80 2.11
CA LEU A 53 9.21 13.28 3.32
C LEU A 53 8.79 12.15 4.26
N THR A 54 8.45 10.97 3.70
CA THR A 54 7.98 9.81 4.49
C THR A 54 9.08 9.01 5.18
N ILE A 55 10.37 9.22 4.86
CA ILE A 55 11.46 8.35 5.33
C ILE A 55 11.58 8.33 6.86
N ASP A 56 11.56 9.51 7.48
CA ASP A 56 11.79 9.69 8.92
C ASP A 56 10.52 10.17 9.66
N TRP A 57 9.35 9.78 9.17
CA TRP A 57 8.08 10.13 9.82
C TRP A 57 7.75 9.13 10.93
N GLN A 58 7.90 9.53 12.20
CA GLN A 58 7.79 8.60 13.33
C GLN A 58 6.53 8.78 14.17
N GLY A 59 6.02 10.00 14.36
CA GLY A 59 4.84 10.22 15.18
C GLY A 59 3.55 10.30 14.36
N SER A 60 2.66 11.23 14.75
CA SER A 60 1.28 11.23 14.28
C SER A 60 1.17 11.51 12.78
N LEU A 61 0.36 10.71 12.10
CA LEU A 61 0.16 10.82 10.67
C LEU A 61 -1.14 11.57 10.37
N PRO A 62 -1.14 12.45 9.35
CA PRO A 62 -2.36 13.11 8.93
C PRO A 62 -3.31 12.09 8.29
N ASN A 63 -4.61 12.33 8.39
CA ASN A 63 -5.57 11.64 7.54
C ASN A 63 -5.31 12.06 6.08
N LEU A 64 -4.95 11.11 5.23
CA LEU A 64 -4.59 11.40 3.84
C LEU A 64 -5.75 11.95 3.02
N LEU A 65 -7.00 11.61 3.38
CA LEU A 65 -8.18 12.14 2.70
C LEU A 65 -8.43 13.63 3.00
N ASP A 66 -7.79 14.20 4.03
CA ASP A 66 -7.81 15.65 4.27
C ASP A 66 -6.86 16.40 3.33
N VAL A 67 -5.97 15.69 2.64
CA VAL A 67 -4.91 16.28 1.81
C VAL A 67 -5.06 15.89 0.34
N PHE A 68 -5.40 14.63 0.07
CA PHE A 68 -5.47 14.05 -1.26
C PHE A 68 -6.85 13.48 -1.54
N ARG A 69 -7.25 13.51 -2.81
CA ARG A 69 -8.41 12.73 -3.27
C ARG A 69 -8.04 11.25 -3.35
N LYS A 70 -9.03 10.35 -3.30
CA LYS A 70 -8.76 8.90 -3.38
C LYS A 70 -8.06 8.51 -4.70
N GLU A 71 -8.40 9.18 -5.81
CA GLU A 71 -7.78 8.95 -7.12
C GLU A 71 -6.32 9.43 -7.16
N GLU A 72 -6.02 10.50 -6.42
CA GLU A 72 -4.67 11.01 -6.24
C GLU A 72 -3.83 9.99 -5.45
N ILE A 73 -4.38 9.40 -4.37
CA ILE A 73 -3.71 8.35 -3.57
C ILE A 73 -3.50 7.09 -4.41
N ASP A 74 -4.51 6.66 -5.18
CA ASP A 74 -4.39 5.51 -6.08
C ASP A 74 -3.30 5.72 -7.13
N TRP A 75 -3.24 6.92 -7.72
CA TRP A 75 -2.17 7.28 -8.66
C TRP A 75 -0.80 7.27 -8.00
N LEU A 76 -0.66 7.82 -6.78
CA LEU A 76 0.59 7.82 -6.03
C LEU A 76 1.07 6.39 -5.74
N LEU A 77 0.19 5.51 -5.27
CA LEU A 77 0.50 4.11 -4.98
C LEU A 77 0.90 3.35 -6.26
N THR A 78 0.08 3.42 -7.31
CA THR A 78 0.32 2.71 -8.57
C THR A 78 1.62 3.17 -9.24
N THR A 79 1.85 4.47 -9.31
CA THR A 79 3.05 5.06 -9.93
C THR A 79 4.29 4.79 -9.10
N HIS A 80 4.20 4.83 -7.76
CA HIS A 80 5.29 4.44 -6.89
C HIS A 80 5.71 2.99 -7.16
N VAL A 81 4.74 2.08 -7.21
CA VAL A 81 4.98 0.66 -7.50
C VAL A 81 5.63 0.45 -8.86
N GLN A 82 5.25 1.23 -9.88
CA GLN A 82 5.87 1.17 -11.21
C GLN A 82 7.30 1.72 -11.25
N ASN A 83 7.67 2.67 -10.38
CA ASN A 83 8.95 3.38 -10.47
C ASN A 83 10.05 2.85 -9.54
N LEU A 84 9.78 1.87 -8.66
CA LEU A 84 10.75 1.39 -7.67
C LEU A 84 12.03 0.77 -8.24
N ASP A 85 12.02 0.29 -9.49
CA ASP A 85 13.23 -0.30 -10.11
C ASP A 85 14.37 0.72 -10.22
N ASN A 86 14.04 2.01 -10.18
CA ASN A 86 15.01 3.10 -10.28
C ASN A 86 15.52 3.58 -8.91
N GLN A 87 14.85 3.27 -7.79
CA GLN A 87 15.22 3.76 -6.44
C GLN A 87 14.87 2.75 -5.31
N PRO A 88 15.68 1.69 -5.12
CA PRO A 88 15.44 0.64 -4.14
C PRO A 88 15.44 1.08 -2.66
N GLY A 89 15.85 2.31 -2.36
CA GLY A 89 15.88 2.86 -0.98
C GLY A 89 14.61 3.62 -0.56
N LEU A 90 13.63 3.81 -1.44
CA LEU A 90 12.44 4.65 -1.19
C LEU A 90 11.17 3.87 -0.80
N SER A 91 11.30 2.65 -0.26
CA SER A 91 10.17 1.76 0.07
C SER A 91 9.40 2.17 1.34
N ASN A 92 9.00 3.43 1.47
CA ASN A 92 8.24 3.93 2.63
C ASN A 92 6.86 4.48 2.29
N LEU A 93 6.51 4.70 1.01
CA LEU A 93 5.22 5.29 0.69
C LEU A 93 4.04 4.35 1.01
N VAL A 94 4.10 3.08 0.59
CA VAL A 94 3.02 2.11 0.87
C VAL A 94 2.84 1.96 2.38
N LYS A 95 3.93 1.71 3.10
CA LYS A 95 3.95 1.65 4.57
C LYS A 95 3.43 2.93 5.24
N PHE A 96 3.76 4.10 4.72
CA PHE A 96 3.25 5.38 5.20
C PHE A 96 1.73 5.48 5.02
N VAL A 97 1.22 5.09 3.85
CA VAL A 97 -0.23 5.06 3.57
C VAL A 97 -0.94 4.09 4.52
N VAL A 98 -0.39 2.89 4.73
CA VAL A 98 -0.92 1.93 5.73
C VAL A 98 -0.96 2.54 7.13
N ARG A 99 0.16 3.11 7.60
CA ARG A 99 0.25 3.72 8.94
C ARG A 99 -0.68 4.91 9.12
N SER A 100 -1.02 5.63 8.05
CA SER A 100 -2.00 6.72 8.10
C SER A 100 -3.43 6.24 8.37
N GLY A 101 -3.67 4.93 8.28
CA GLY A 101 -4.99 4.32 8.42
C GLY A 101 -5.86 4.42 7.15
N TYR A 102 -5.29 4.85 6.02
CA TYR A 102 -6.01 4.93 4.76
C TYR A 102 -6.45 3.53 4.29
N LYS A 103 -7.72 3.41 3.94
CA LYS A 103 -8.34 2.23 3.33
C LYS A 103 -8.96 2.64 2.00
N ASP A 104 -8.73 1.85 0.97
CA ASP A 104 -9.35 2.07 -0.33
C ASP A 104 -10.83 1.72 -0.29
N GLU A 105 -11.65 2.58 -0.89
CA GLU A 105 -13.08 2.34 -1.05
C GLU A 105 -13.40 2.20 -2.55
N PRO A 106 -14.18 1.16 -2.93
CA PRO A 106 -14.52 0.95 -4.33
C PRO A 106 -15.40 2.08 -4.87
N ASP A 107 -15.25 2.36 -6.16
CA ASP A 107 -16.28 3.08 -6.89
C ASP A 107 -17.57 2.25 -6.92
N LEU A 108 -18.72 2.92 -6.85
CA LEU A 108 -20.02 2.26 -6.88
C LEU A 108 -20.69 2.54 -8.23
N ASP A 109 -21.37 1.53 -8.75
CA ASP A 109 -22.27 1.70 -9.88
C ASP A 109 -23.44 2.62 -9.49
N GLU A 110 -23.72 3.65 -10.29
CA GLU A 110 -24.71 4.68 -9.96
C GLU A 110 -26.14 4.14 -9.85
N ASP A 111 -26.46 3.09 -10.62
CA ASP A 111 -27.82 2.53 -10.70
C ASP A 111 -28.06 1.45 -9.63
N THR A 112 -27.08 0.57 -9.42
CA THR A 112 -27.21 -0.60 -8.55
C THR A 112 -26.63 -0.37 -7.16
N GLY A 113 -25.70 0.58 -7.01
CA GLY A 113 -24.93 0.80 -5.78
C GLY A 113 -23.93 -0.32 -5.48
N GLU A 114 -23.75 -1.29 -6.38
CA GLU A 114 -22.78 -2.37 -6.20
C GLU A 114 -21.35 -1.89 -6.51
N PRO A 115 -20.34 -2.45 -5.85
CA PRO A 115 -18.94 -2.12 -6.11
C PRO A 115 -18.50 -2.43 -7.55
N LEU A 116 -17.82 -1.48 -8.18
CA LEU A 116 -17.16 -1.66 -9.46
C LEU A 116 -15.87 -2.48 -9.27
N THR A 117 -15.81 -3.63 -9.93
CA THR A 117 -14.69 -4.57 -9.80
C THR A 117 -13.59 -4.36 -10.85
N ARG A 118 -13.86 -3.64 -11.95
CA ARG A 118 -12.87 -3.40 -13.01
C ARG A 118 -11.97 -2.21 -12.66
N ARG A 119 -10.78 -2.49 -12.13
CA ARG A 119 -9.79 -1.48 -11.75
C ARG A 119 -8.39 -2.07 -11.68
N THR A 120 -7.44 -1.46 -12.38
CA THR A 120 -6.01 -1.78 -12.22
C THR A 120 -5.48 -1.05 -10.99
N THR A 121 -5.04 -1.79 -9.97
CA THR A 121 -4.63 -1.28 -8.66
C THR A 121 -3.11 -1.38 -8.48
N ALA A 122 -2.57 -0.77 -7.42
CA ALA A 122 -1.17 -0.90 -7.07
C ALA A 122 -0.77 -2.36 -6.80
N LEU A 123 -1.69 -3.17 -6.27
CA LEU A 123 -1.49 -4.60 -6.04
C LEU A 123 -1.28 -5.38 -7.35
N HIS A 124 -2.07 -5.11 -8.39
CA HIS A 124 -1.90 -5.71 -9.73
C HIS A 124 -0.56 -5.35 -10.35
N ARG A 125 -0.09 -4.11 -10.15
CA ARG A 125 1.22 -3.66 -10.66
C ARG A 125 2.37 -4.32 -9.90
N ALA A 126 2.22 -4.50 -8.58
CA ALA A 126 3.24 -5.11 -7.72
C ALA A 126 3.43 -6.59 -8.03
N SER A 127 2.34 -7.36 -8.22
CA SER A 127 2.41 -8.81 -8.46
C SER A 127 3.12 -9.17 -9.76
N ARG A 128 3.00 -8.33 -10.81
CA ARG A 128 3.62 -8.56 -12.13
C ARG A 128 5.14 -8.38 -12.16
N ARG A 129 5.77 -8.05 -11.04
CA ARG A 129 7.21 -7.77 -10.97
C ARG A 129 7.96 -8.93 -10.33
N GLU A 130 9.07 -9.34 -10.95
CA GLU A 130 9.84 -10.53 -10.54
C GLU A 130 10.46 -10.43 -9.12
N PHE A 131 10.81 -9.21 -8.66
CA PHE A 131 11.65 -9.00 -7.47
C PHE A 131 11.02 -8.17 -6.36
N TRP A 132 9.71 -8.29 -6.17
CA TRP A 132 9.04 -7.56 -5.09
C TRP A 132 9.03 -8.33 -3.76
N PRO A 133 9.37 -7.66 -2.64
CA PRO A 133 9.27 -8.26 -1.32
C PRO A 133 7.82 -8.62 -1.00
N SER A 134 7.60 -9.82 -0.46
CA SER A 134 6.25 -10.29 -0.09
C SER A 134 5.57 -9.39 0.94
N PHE A 135 6.34 -8.73 1.82
CA PHE A 135 5.77 -7.81 2.81
C PHE A 135 5.00 -6.65 2.17
N MET A 136 5.38 -6.18 0.97
CA MET A 136 4.68 -5.06 0.33
C MET A 136 3.33 -5.49 -0.24
N ILE A 137 3.19 -6.75 -0.66
CA ILE A 137 1.88 -7.32 -1.04
C ILE A 137 0.96 -7.35 0.17
N ILE A 138 1.49 -7.71 1.35
CA ILE A 138 0.74 -7.70 2.62
C ILE A 138 0.30 -6.27 2.95
N GLU A 139 1.21 -5.28 2.91
CA GLU A 139 0.88 -3.87 3.14
C GLU A 139 -0.17 -3.34 2.16
N LEU A 140 -0.12 -3.74 0.89
CA LEU A 140 -1.14 -3.36 -0.10
C LEU A 140 -2.50 -3.99 0.23
N PHE A 141 -2.56 -5.23 0.74
CA PHE A 141 -3.81 -5.82 1.23
C PHE A 141 -4.32 -5.19 2.52
N GLU A 142 -3.49 -4.49 3.28
CA GLU A 142 -3.96 -3.64 4.38
C GLU A 142 -4.65 -2.37 3.85
N ILE A 143 -4.27 -1.86 2.67
CA ILE A 143 -4.95 -0.73 2.03
C ILE A 143 -6.25 -1.20 1.35
N TYR A 144 -6.18 -2.31 0.60
CA TYR A 144 -7.32 -2.90 -0.11
C TYR A 144 -7.99 -3.99 0.73
N ASP A 145 -8.55 -3.62 1.88
CA ASP A 145 -9.11 -4.57 2.86
C ASP A 145 -10.60 -4.94 2.66
N ARG A 146 -11.20 -4.45 1.57
CA ARG A 146 -12.56 -4.79 1.12
C ARG A 146 -12.59 -6.10 0.31
N PHE A 147 -12.55 -7.23 1.03
CA PHE A 147 -12.57 -8.57 0.42
C PHE A 147 -13.91 -8.97 -0.21
N ASP A 148 -14.96 -8.15 -0.08
CA ASP A 148 -16.22 -8.29 -0.82
C ASP A 148 -16.09 -7.82 -2.27
N VAL A 149 -14.97 -7.18 -2.63
CA VAL A 149 -14.64 -6.68 -3.96
C VAL A 149 -13.42 -7.43 -4.48
N ASN A 150 -13.60 -8.20 -5.56
CA ASN A 150 -12.49 -8.84 -6.25
C ASN A 150 -12.04 -7.97 -7.43
N TYR A 151 -11.23 -6.94 -7.15
CA TYR A 151 -10.73 -6.06 -8.20
C TYR A 151 -10.01 -6.88 -9.29
N THR A 152 -10.27 -6.52 -10.54
CA THR A 152 -9.78 -7.20 -11.73
C THR A 152 -9.15 -6.18 -12.67
N ASP A 153 -7.90 -6.42 -13.10
CA ASP A 153 -7.21 -5.57 -14.07
C ASP A 153 -7.64 -5.84 -15.53
N GLU A 154 -7.08 -5.08 -16.45
CA GLU A 154 -7.32 -5.18 -17.90
C GLU A 154 -6.98 -6.54 -18.53
N PHE A 155 -6.23 -7.39 -17.82
CA PHE A 155 -5.82 -8.71 -18.26
C PHE A 155 -6.54 -9.83 -17.50
N GLY A 156 -7.51 -9.51 -16.64
CA GLY A 156 -8.24 -10.52 -15.88
C GLY A 156 -7.49 -11.03 -14.63
N LEU A 157 -6.33 -10.43 -14.29
CA LEU A 157 -5.68 -10.73 -13.03
C LEU A 157 -6.53 -10.11 -11.92
N THR A 158 -6.74 -10.86 -10.84
CA THR A 158 -7.62 -10.44 -9.74
C THR A 158 -6.87 -10.34 -8.44
N HIS A 159 -7.39 -9.59 -7.47
CA HIS A 159 -6.86 -9.58 -6.10
C HIS A 159 -6.83 -10.99 -5.50
N PHE A 160 -7.83 -11.83 -5.79
CA PHE A 160 -7.83 -13.22 -5.36
C PHE A 160 -6.69 -14.04 -5.99
N HIS A 161 -6.39 -13.84 -7.29
CA HIS A 161 -5.23 -14.46 -7.92
C HIS A 161 -3.93 -14.10 -7.18
N VAL A 162 -3.73 -12.81 -6.87
CA VAL A 162 -2.54 -12.33 -6.16
C VAL A 162 -2.46 -12.90 -4.74
N ALA A 163 -3.58 -12.97 -4.01
CA ALA A 163 -3.60 -13.57 -2.68
C ALA A 163 -3.16 -15.05 -2.69
N CYS A 164 -3.62 -15.81 -3.70
CA CYS A 164 -3.21 -17.19 -3.90
C CYS A 164 -1.74 -17.31 -4.29
N GLU A 165 -1.25 -16.46 -5.20
CA GLU A 165 0.16 -16.43 -5.63
C GLU A 165 1.11 -16.25 -4.45
N TYR A 166 0.78 -15.34 -3.53
CA TYR A 166 1.63 -15.04 -2.38
C TYR A 166 1.31 -15.90 -1.14
N GLY A 167 0.45 -16.92 -1.26
CA GLY A 167 0.14 -17.84 -0.16
C GLY A 167 -0.48 -17.15 1.06
N LEU A 168 -1.20 -16.05 0.88
CA LEU A 168 -1.79 -15.26 1.97
C LEU A 168 -3.08 -15.93 2.48
N GLU A 169 -2.95 -17.02 3.22
CA GLU A 169 -4.05 -17.88 3.66
C GLU A 169 -5.21 -17.10 4.30
N ASP A 170 -4.92 -16.15 5.20
CA ASP A 170 -5.95 -15.33 5.86
C ASP A 170 -6.73 -14.46 4.86
N VAL A 171 -6.07 -13.92 3.84
CA VAL A 171 -6.70 -13.10 2.80
C VAL A 171 -7.55 -13.99 1.89
N VAL A 172 -7.01 -15.14 1.48
CA VAL A 172 -7.73 -16.15 0.69
C VAL A 172 -9.00 -16.61 1.43
N GLU A 173 -8.90 -16.88 2.73
CA GLU A 173 -10.03 -17.30 3.56
C GLU A 173 -11.11 -16.21 3.64
N LYS A 174 -10.73 -14.93 3.79
CA LYS A 174 -11.68 -13.81 3.80
C LYS A 174 -12.45 -13.69 2.48
N PHE A 175 -11.76 -13.77 1.33
CA PHE A 175 -12.42 -13.78 0.02
C PHE A 175 -13.42 -14.93 -0.11
N LEU A 176 -13.02 -16.16 0.26
CA LEU A 176 -13.87 -17.35 0.15
C LEU A 176 -15.08 -17.30 1.10
N LYS A 177 -14.90 -16.82 2.33
CA LYS A 177 -15.98 -16.69 3.33
C LYS A 177 -17.09 -15.75 2.88
N LEU A 178 -16.75 -14.68 2.16
CA LEU A 178 -17.73 -13.73 1.63
C LEU A 178 -18.51 -14.29 0.43
N GLY A 179 -18.00 -15.33 -0.23
CA GLY A 179 -18.70 -16.05 -1.29
C GLY A 179 -18.94 -15.24 -2.58
N ARG A 180 -18.29 -14.07 -2.72
CA ARG A 180 -18.39 -13.17 -3.90
C ARG A 180 -17.28 -13.40 -4.93
N VAL A 181 -16.45 -14.44 -4.74
CA VAL A 181 -15.34 -14.79 -5.63
C VAL A 181 -15.58 -16.17 -6.24
N ASP A 182 -15.36 -16.28 -7.56
CA ASP A 182 -15.22 -17.59 -8.22
C ASP A 182 -13.79 -18.12 -8.01
N PRO A 183 -13.59 -19.21 -7.26
CA PRO A 183 -12.25 -19.77 -7.01
C PRO A 183 -11.60 -20.38 -8.26
N ASN A 184 -12.36 -20.51 -9.36
CA ASN A 184 -11.87 -21.01 -10.64
C ASN A 184 -11.85 -19.91 -11.71
N CYS A 185 -11.89 -18.63 -11.32
CA CYS A 185 -11.73 -17.54 -12.27
C CYS A 185 -10.42 -17.69 -13.03
N LEU A 186 -10.38 -17.18 -14.26
CA LEU A 186 -9.20 -17.31 -15.14
C LEU A 186 -8.66 -15.94 -15.47
N GLU A 187 -7.34 -15.79 -15.39
CA GLU A 187 -6.62 -14.68 -15.98
C GLU A 187 -6.65 -14.80 -17.52
N TYR A 188 -6.78 -13.68 -18.24
CA TYR A 188 -7.09 -13.70 -19.67
C TYR A 188 -5.88 -13.98 -20.58
N VAL A 189 -4.66 -13.72 -20.10
CA VAL A 189 -3.43 -13.84 -20.89
C VAL A 189 -2.90 -15.28 -20.88
N THR A 190 -2.80 -15.90 -19.71
CA THR A 190 -2.28 -17.26 -19.54
C THR A 190 -3.39 -18.30 -19.45
N GLY A 191 -4.60 -17.90 -19.05
CA GLY A 191 -5.68 -18.83 -18.72
C GLY A 191 -5.45 -19.53 -17.38
N ASP A 192 -4.55 -19.02 -16.54
CA ASP A 192 -4.27 -19.57 -15.22
C ASP A 192 -5.38 -19.23 -14.23
N SER A 193 -5.66 -20.19 -13.36
CA SER A 193 -6.61 -20.04 -12.25
C SER A 193 -5.90 -19.73 -10.93
N PRO A 194 -6.61 -19.33 -9.86
CA PRO A 194 -6.00 -19.09 -8.55
C PRO A 194 -5.16 -20.26 -8.05
N LEU A 195 -5.56 -21.50 -8.35
CA LEU A 195 -4.78 -22.69 -8.02
C LEU A 195 -3.44 -22.76 -8.79
N HIS A 196 -3.43 -22.38 -10.07
CA HIS A 196 -2.19 -22.30 -10.84
C HIS A 196 -1.24 -21.26 -10.23
N PHE A 197 -1.75 -20.08 -9.88
CA PHE A 197 -0.98 -19.03 -9.20
C PHE A 197 -0.40 -19.49 -7.85
N ALA A 198 -1.17 -20.22 -7.04
CA ALA A 198 -0.66 -20.77 -5.78
C ALA A 198 0.54 -21.72 -5.97
N LEU A 199 0.56 -22.48 -7.06
CA LEU A 199 1.65 -23.41 -7.37
C LEU A 199 2.89 -22.70 -7.94
N THR A 200 2.72 -21.61 -8.70
CA THR A 200 3.85 -20.81 -9.21
C THR A 200 4.55 -20.02 -8.09
N GLY A 201 3.77 -19.41 -7.19
CA GLY A 201 4.30 -18.66 -6.05
C GLY A 201 5.21 -19.47 -5.12
N THR A 202 4.78 -20.68 -4.75
CA THR A 202 5.60 -21.61 -3.95
C THR A 202 6.93 -21.97 -4.63
N THR A 203 7.01 -21.90 -5.96
CA THR A 203 8.24 -22.13 -6.71
C THR A 203 9.16 -20.91 -6.69
N LEU A 204 8.60 -19.68 -6.71
CA LEU A 204 9.37 -18.44 -6.58
C LEU A 204 9.98 -18.28 -5.19
N GLU A 205 9.24 -18.60 -4.13
CA GLU A 205 9.76 -18.55 -2.76
C GLU A 205 10.96 -19.49 -2.56
N ARG A 206 10.90 -20.72 -3.08
CA ARG A 206 12.02 -21.67 -3.02
C ARG A 206 13.28 -21.12 -3.69
N ARG A 207 13.12 -20.51 -4.88
CA ARG A 207 14.23 -19.89 -5.62
C ARG A 207 14.84 -18.71 -4.85
N ARG A 208 14.02 -17.91 -4.16
CA ARG A 208 14.48 -16.79 -3.31
C ARG A 208 15.30 -17.29 -2.13
N THR A 209 14.82 -18.30 -1.40
CA THR A 209 15.55 -18.88 -0.25
C THR A 209 16.86 -19.55 -0.64
N ASP A 210 16.92 -20.16 -1.83
CA ASP A 210 18.14 -20.78 -2.34
C ASP A 210 19.18 -19.71 -2.73
N SER A 211 18.77 -18.61 -3.36
CA SER A 211 19.68 -17.50 -3.72
C SER A 211 20.32 -16.83 -2.49
N GLU A 212 19.55 -16.67 -1.40
CA GLU A 212 20.03 -16.05 -0.16
C GLU A 212 21.00 -16.96 0.62
N ARG A 213 20.76 -18.29 0.60
CA ARG A 213 21.66 -19.29 1.21
C ARG A 213 23.01 -19.43 0.52
N HIS A 214 23.10 -19.12 -0.78
CA HIS A 214 24.35 -19.16 -1.53
C HIS A 214 25.12 -17.82 -1.51
N SER A 215 24.53 -16.77 -0.92
CA SER A 215 25.12 -15.42 -0.82
C SER A 215 25.57 -15.06 0.61
N SER A 216 25.42 -15.97 1.57
CA SER A 216 25.87 -15.85 2.98
C SER A 216 27.06 -16.77 3.25
#